data_AF-A0A920JG38-F1
#
_entry.id   AF-A0A920JG38-F1
#
_cell.length_a   1.000
_cell.length_b   1.000
_cell.length_c   1.000
_cell.angle_alpha   90.00
_cell.angle_beta   90.00
_cell.angle_gamma   90.00
#
_symmetry.space_group_name_H-M   'P 1'
#
loop_
_entity.id
_entity.type
_entity.pdbx_description
1 polymer ?
#
loop_
_entity_poly.entity_id
_entity_poly.type
_entity_poly.pdbx_seq_one_letter_code
_entity_poly.pdbx_strand_id
1 'polypeptide(L)'
;MTLPSFSIEDDPGPNFAALIKEYGIEPLKLQNPVDNLAHGTTCVAIRFKDGVILAGDRRATSGHHISHRTLDKVFQSDTHSGVAISGAAGPAIEMVKLFQLQLEHYEKVEGKQLSLEGKANQLSTMIRQNLPAAMQGMVVIPLFAGFDTERKSGAFSNTT
;
A
#
# COMPACT_ATOMS: atom_id res chain seq x y z
N MET A 1 -0.72 25.19 -11.42
CA MET A 1 -1.80 24.21 -11.19
C MET A 1 -2.52 24.66 -9.93
N THR A 2 -3.76 25.13 -10.02
CA THR A 2 -4.55 25.57 -8.87
C THR A 2 -5.07 24.34 -8.13
N LEU A 3 -4.84 24.26 -6.82
CA LEU A 3 -5.44 23.22 -5.99
C LEU A 3 -6.97 23.37 -6.03
N PRO A 4 -7.74 22.27 -6.14
CA PRO A 4 -9.19 22.34 -6.03
C PRO A 4 -9.58 22.88 -4.64
N SER A 5 -10.50 23.84 -4.60
CA SER A 5 -11.07 24.39 -3.37
C SER A 5 -12.47 23.82 -3.15
N PHE A 6 -12.72 23.30 -1.95
CA PHE A 6 -14.00 22.72 -1.56
C PHE A 6 -14.78 23.69 -0.67
N SER A 7 -16.09 23.77 -0.86
CA SER A 7 -17.00 24.40 0.11
C SER A 7 -17.21 23.43 1.28
N ILE A 8 -17.73 23.90 2.41
CA ILE A 8 -18.08 23.01 3.55
C ILE A 8 -19.13 21.96 3.13
N GLU A 9 -19.96 22.29 2.14
CA GLU A 9 -21.04 21.44 1.65
C GLU A 9 -20.55 20.37 0.67
N ASP A 10 -19.45 20.66 -0.05
CA ASP A 10 -18.88 19.83 -1.11
C ASP A 10 -17.54 19.18 -0.71
N ASP A 11 -17.21 19.14 0.58
CA ASP A 11 -15.97 18.53 1.05
C ASP A 11 -16.04 16.99 0.92
N PRO A 12 -15.19 16.37 0.07
CA PRO A 12 -15.15 14.92 -0.12
C PRO A 12 -14.64 14.16 1.12
N GLY A 13 -14.13 14.88 2.11
CA GLY A 13 -13.64 14.33 3.36
C GLY A 13 -12.31 13.58 3.22
N PRO A 14 -11.96 12.75 4.20
CA PRO A 14 -10.60 12.22 4.34
C PRO A 14 -10.33 10.95 3.50
N ASN A 15 -11.18 10.62 2.53
CA ASN A 15 -11.05 9.42 1.69
C ASN A 15 -10.66 9.80 0.25
N PHE A 16 -9.36 9.78 -0.04
CA PHE A 16 -8.81 10.11 -1.34
C PHE A 16 -9.31 9.17 -2.45
N ALA A 17 -9.48 7.88 -2.17
CA ALA A 17 -10.00 6.94 -3.15
C ALA A 17 -11.46 7.25 -3.54
N ALA A 18 -12.27 7.70 -2.57
CA ALA A 18 -13.63 8.17 -2.84
C ALA A 18 -13.62 9.48 -3.65
N LEU A 19 -12.75 10.43 -3.30
CA LEU A 19 -12.57 11.69 -4.00
C LEU A 19 -12.24 11.50 -5.50
N ILE A 20 -11.27 10.65 -5.82
CA ILE A 20 -10.88 10.35 -7.20
C ILE A 20 -12.04 9.76 -8.00
N LYS A 21 -12.84 8.89 -7.38
CA LYS A 21 -14.04 8.30 -7.99
C LYS A 21 -15.12 9.35 -8.26
N GLU A 22 -15.34 10.27 -7.33
CA GLU A 22 -16.30 11.37 -7.48
C GLU A 22 -15.96 12.29 -8.66
N TYR A 23 -14.67 12.55 -8.87
CA TYR A 23 -14.19 13.36 -9.99
C TYR A 23 -14.11 12.59 -11.32
N GLY A 24 -14.59 11.34 -11.37
CA GLY A 24 -14.59 10.51 -12.58
C GLY A 24 -13.18 10.14 -13.06
N ILE A 25 -12.17 10.24 -12.19
CA ILE A 25 -10.81 9.83 -12.50
C ILE A 25 -10.75 8.32 -12.28
N GLU A 26 -10.91 7.56 -13.36
CA GLU A 26 -10.79 6.10 -13.31
C GLU A 26 -9.30 5.72 -13.10
N PRO A 27 -8.98 4.88 -12.10
CA PRO A 27 -7.63 4.33 -11.98
C PRO A 27 -7.28 3.54 -13.25
N LEU A 28 -5.98 3.52 -13.59
CA LEU A 28 -5.47 2.86 -14.80
C LEU A 28 -5.90 1.39 -14.83
N LYS A 29 -6.78 1.03 -15.76
CA LYS A 29 -7.15 -0.37 -15.99
C LYS A 29 -5.98 -1.07 -16.67
N LEU A 30 -5.39 -2.06 -16.00
CA LEU A 30 -4.49 -3.02 -16.65
C LEU A 30 -5.33 -3.85 -17.64
N GLN A 31 -5.20 -3.56 -18.94
CA GLN A 31 -6.12 -4.04 -19.96
C GLN A 31 -5.87 -5.48 -20.42
N ASN A 32 -4.73 -6.09 -20.08
CA ASN A 32 -4.39 -7.43 -20.57
C ASN A 32 -3.79 -8.30 -19.46
N PRO A 33 -4.07 -9.62 -19.45
CA PRO A 33 -3.26 -10.57 -18.70
C PRO A 33 -1.82 -10.44 -19.21
N VAL A 34 -0.94 -9.95 -18.34
CA VAL A 34 0.48 -9.84 -18.67
C VAL A 34 1.10 -11.20 -18.35
N ASP A 35 1.34 -11.99 -19.40
CA ASP A 35 2.13 -13.21 -19.26
C ASP A 35 3.51 -12.86 -18.67
N ASN A 36 3.97 -13.68 -17.71
CA ASN A 36 5.26 -13.52 -17.03
C ASN A 36 5.45 -12.17 -16.29
N LEU A 37 4.44 -11.71 -15.55
CA LEU A 37 4.60 -10.62 -14.58
C LEU A 37 5.82 -10.87 -13.66
N ALA A 38 6.59 -9.82 -13.41
CA ALA A 38 7.68 -9.89 -12.45
C ALA A 38 7.10 -10.17 -11.05
N HIS A 39 7.45 -11.33 -10.50
CA HIS A 39 7.02 -11.84 -9.21
C HIS A 39 8.21 -12.46 -8.46
N GLY A 40 7.97 -13.21 -7.39
CA GLY A 40 9.02 -13.87 -6.62
C GLY A 40 9.62 -12.91 -5.60
N THR A 41 9.04 -12.93 -4.40
CA THR A 41 9.42 -12.06 -3.31
C THR A 41 9.41 -12.82 -2.00
N THR A 42 10.42 -12.58 -1.17
CA THR A 42 10.43 -12.95 0.24
C THR A 42 10.54 -11.68 1.07
N CYS A 43 9.53 -11.42 1.89
CA CYS A 43 9.50 -10.33 2.87
C CYS A 43 9.34 -10.90 4.27
N VAL A 44 9.96 -10.25 5.26
CA VAL A 44 9.89 -10.64 6.67
C VAL A 44 9.64 -9.41 7.54
N ALA A 45 8.93 -9.62 8.64
CA ALA A 45 8.76 -8.64 9.71
C ALA A 45 9.23 -9.26 11.03
N ILE A 46 10.03 -8.52 11.80
CA ILE A 46 10.53 -8.97 13.10
C ILE A 46 10.21 -7.91 14.14
N ARG A 47 9.44 -8.27 15.17
CA ARG A 47 9.21 -7.44 16.34
C ARG A 47 10.34 -7.63 17.35
N PHE A 48 10.81 -6.53 17.93
CA PHE A 48 11.74 -6.53 19.06
C PHE A 48 11.22 -5.59 20.16
N LYS A 49 11.95 -5.47 21.27
CA LYS A 49 11.51 -4.75 22.47
C LYS A 49 10.97 -3.35 22.16
N ASP A 50 11.71 -2.59 21.35
CA ASP A 50 11.47 -1.17 21.12
C ASP A 50 11.02 -0.87 19.68
N GLY A 51 10.56 -1.87 18.92
CA GLY A 51 10.13 -1.62 17.54
C GLY A 51 9.85 -2.86 16.70
N VAL A 52 9.81 -2.61 15.39
CA VAL A 52 9.62 -3.62 14.35
C VAL A 52 10.53 -3.31 13.16
N ILE A 53 11.08 -4.35 12.54
CA ILE A 53 11.89 -4.27 11.32
C ILE A 53 11.15 -4.96 10.20
N LEU A 54 11.11 -4.32 9.02
CA LEU A 54 10.70 -4.92 7.76
C LEU A 54 11.93 -5.13 6.86
N ALA A 55 12.02 -6.29 6.23
CA ALA A 55 13.04 -6.59 5.24
C ALA A 55 12.43 -7.35 4.06
N GLY A 56 13.03 -7.19 2.88
CA GLY A 56 12.63 -7.88 1.66
C GLY A 56 13.83 -8.17 0.78
N ASP A 57 13.76 -9.25 0.01
CA ASP A 57 14.77 -9.55 -1.01
C ASP A 57 14.68 -8.58 -2.20
N ARG A 58 15.69 -8.57 -3.08
CA ARG A 58 15.78 -7.60 -4.21
C ARG A 58 15.52 -8.20 -5.59
N ARG A 59 15.30 -9.52 -5.68
CA ARG A 59 15.17 -10.24 -6.96
C ARG A 59 13.72 -10.21 -7.42
N ALA A 60 13.48 -10.00 -8.70
CA ALA A 60 12.16 -10.24 -9.31
C ALA A 60 12.35 -11.13 -10.53
N THR A 61 11.45 -12.11 -10.70
CA THR A 61 11.51 -13.13 -11.74
C THR A 61 10.25 -13.12 -12.60
N SER A 62 10.42 -13.36 -13.89
CA SER A 62 9.35 -13.54 -14.88
C SER A 62 9.51 -14.95 -15.46
N GLY A 63 8.73 -15.91 -14.95
CA GLY A 63 9.00 -17.33 -15.20
C GLY A 63 10.38 -17.73 -14.67
N HIS A 64 11.23 -18.30 -15.52
CA HIS A 64 12.60 -18.72 -15.16
C HIS A 64 13.65 -17.60 -15.29
N HIS A 65 13.27 -16.43 -15.79
CA HIS A 65 14.18 -15.32 -16.05
C HIS A 65 14.22 -14.34 -14.88
N ILE A 66 15.41 -13.86 -14.48
CA ILE A 66 15.55 -12.78 -13.49
C ILE A 66 15.35 -11.45 -14.20
N SER A 67 14.17 -10.86 -14.05
CA SER A 67 13.81 -9.58 -14.67
C SER A 67 14.48 -8.40 -13.96
N HIS A 68 14.58 -8.45 -12.62
CA HIS A 68 15.28 -7.43 -11.85
C HIS A 68 16.07 -8.03 -10.68
N ARG A 69 17.18 -7.37 -10.31
CA ARG A 69 18.04 -7.75 -9.17
C ARG A 69 18.09 -6.72 -8.06
N THR A 70 17.52 -5.55 -8.30
CA THR A 70 17.65 -4.37 -7.45
C THR A 70 16.29 -3.74 -7.16
N LEU A 71 15.21 -4.51 -7.21
CA LEU A 71 13.86 -4.01 -6.96
C LEU A 71 13.66 -3.81 -5.45
N ASP A 72 13.26 -2.61 -5.05
CA ASP A 72 12.88 -2.32 -3.67
C ASP A 72 11.47 -2.85 -3.40
N LYS A 73 11.32 -3.51 -2.25
CA LYS A 73 10.07 -4.18 -1.86
C LYS A 73 9.53 -3.71 -0.54
N VAL A 74 10.32 -2.96 0.22
CA VAL A 74 9.96 -2.36 1.49
C VAL A 74 9.85 -0.87 1.26
N PHE A 75 8.68 -0.33 1.59
CA PHE A 75 8.35 1.07 1.40
C PHE A 75 7.91 1.66 2.73
N GLN A 76 8.35 2.87 3.02
CA GLN A 76 7.82 3.64 4.13
C GLN A 76 6.37 4.04 3.80
N SER A 77 5.40 3.75 4.66
CA SER A 77 4.01 4.19 4.44
C SER A 77 3.73 5.55 5.08
N ASP A 78 4.34 5.83 6.24
CA ASP A 78 4.35 7.14 6.88
C ASP A 78 5.53 7.25 7.87
N THR A 79 5.52 8.24 8.75
CA THR A 79 6.58 8.47 9.74
C THR A 79 6.88 7.27 10.64
N HIS A 80 5.88 6.44 10.98
CA HIS A 80 6.02 5.36 11.97
C HIS A 80 5.62 3.98 11.43
N SER A 81 5.46 3.82 10.12
CA SER A 81 5.05 2.54 9.53
C SER A 81 5.66 2.32 8.15
N GLY A 82 5.69 1.05 7.75
CA GLY A 82 6.12 0.60 6.43
C GLY A 82 5.30 -0.58 5.94
N VAL A 83 5.41 -0.83 4.65
CA VAL A 83 4.79 -1.96 3.96
C VAL A 83 5.81 -2.65 3.09
N ALA A 84 5.89 -3.98 3.23
CA ALA A 84 6.63 -4.82 2.32
C ALA A 84 5.66 -5.50 1.35
N ILE A 85 5.94 -5.51 0.05
CA ILE A 85 5.02 -6.05 -0.96
C ILE A 85 5.55 -7.30 -1.63
N SER A 86 4.64 -8.23 -1.94
CA SER A 86 4.91 -9.42 -2.74
C SER A 86 3.80 -9.65 -3.77
N GLY A 87 4.10 -10.44 -4.81
CA GLY A 87 3.18 -10.69 -5.93
C GLY A 87 3.55 -9.88 -7.18
N ALA A 88 2.55 -9.46 -7.95
CA ALA A 88 2.72 -8.71 -9.19
C ALA A 88 3.30 -7.32 -8.91
N ALA A 89 4.55 -7.07 -9.35
CA ALA A 89 5.30 -5.87 -8.96
C ALA A 89 4.61 -4.55 -9.32
N GLY A 90 4.04 -4.42 -10.52
CA GLY A 90 3.34 -3.21 -10.96
C GLY A 90 2.13 -2.86 -10.07
N PRO A 91 1.11 -3.73 -10.01
CA PRO A 91 -0.04 -3.55 -9.12
C PRO A 91 0.33 -3.31 -7.66
N ALA A 92 1.37 -3.99 -7.17
CA ALA A 92 1.81 -3.85 -5.80
C ALA A 92 2.42 -2.47 -5.51
N ILE A 93 3.26 -1.94 -6.41
CA ILE A 93 3.84 -0.59 -6.29
C ILE A 93 2.74 0.47 -6.36
N GLU A 94 1.76 0.29 -7.25
CA GLU A 94 0.61 1.20 -7.35
C GLU A 94 -0.21 1.23 -6.05
N MET A 95 -0.53 0.06 -5.50
CA MET A 95 -1.25 -0.05 -4.22
C MET A 95 -0.52 0.68 -3.09
N VAL A 96 0.81 0.53 -2.99
CA VAL A 96 1.61 1.23 -1.97
C VAL A 96 1.55 2.74 -2.13
N LYS A 97 1.64 3.25 -3.36
CA LYS A 97 1.56 4.70 -3.63
C LYS A 97 0.18 5.26 -3.27
N LEU A 98 -0.89 4.54 -3.63
CA LEU A 98 -2.25 4.92 -3.25
C LEU A 98 -2.43 4.90 -1.73
N PHE A 99 -1.84 3.91 -1.05
CA PHE A 99 -1.87 3.83 0.40
C PHE A 99 -1.13 5.01 1.06
N GLN A 100 0.10 5.32 0.64
CA GLN A 100 0.85 6.48 1.13
C GLN A 100 0.06 7.79 0.95
N LEU A 101 -0.49 8.00 -0.24
CA LEU A 101 -1.25 9.19 -0.57
C LEU A 101 -2.53 9.30 0.28
N GLN A 102 -3.21 8.18 0.51
CA GLN A 102 -4.40 8.13 1.37
C GLN A 102 -4.07 8.47 2.83
N LEU A 103 -2.92 8.02 3.35
CA LEU A 103 -2.48 8.36 4.72
C LEU A 103 -2.13 9.84 4.84
N GLU A 104 -1.38 10.37 3.87
CA GLU A 104 -1.00 11.78 3.83
C GLU A 104 -2.22 12.70 3.66
N HIS A 105 -3.18 12.31 2.82
CA HIS A 105 -4.45 13.02 2.65
C HIS A 105 -5.25 13.06 3.96
N TYR A 106 -5.39 11.92 4.63
CA TYR A 106 -6.07 11.85 5.92
C TYR A 106 -5.41 12.79 6.95
N GLU A 107 -4.08 12.74 7.09
CA GLU A 107 -3.35 13.57 8.05
C GLU A 107 -3.53 15.07 7.76
N LYS A 108 -3.56 15.47 6.49
CA LYS A 108 -3.78 16.86 6.09
C LYS A 108 -5.21 17.35 6.35
N VAL A 109 -6.21 16.49 6.14
CA VAL A 109 -7.63 16.84 6.34
C VAL A 109 -8.00 16.85 7.82
N GLU A 110 -7.60 15.83 8.57
CA GLU A 110 -8.00 15.64 9.97
C GLU A 110 -7.02 16.30 10.96
N GLY A 111 -5.86 16.74 10.49
CA GLY A 111 -4.80 17.33 11.33
C GLY A 111 -4.13 16.33 12.29
N LYS A 112 -4.41 15.02 12.13
CA LYS A 112 -3.83 13.94 12.95
C LYS A 112 -3.61 12.67 12.14
N GLN A 113 -2.65 11.87 12.55
CA GLN A 113 -2.38 10.58 11.93
C GLN A 113 -3.43 9.54 12.33
N LEU A 114 -3.69 8.58 11.43
CA LEU A 114 -4.47 7.38 11.75
C LEU A 114 -3.75 6.53 12.82
N SER A 115 -4.55 5.80 13.61
CA SER A 115 -4.01 4.73 14.44
C SER A 115 -3.41 3.61 13.57
N LEU A 116 -2.49 2.82 14.14
CA LEU A 116 -1.87 1.71 13.41
C LEU A 116 -2.91 0.69 12.90
N GLU A 117 -3.96 0.46 13.68
CA GLU A 117 -5.11 -0.37 13.30
C GLU A 117 -5.92 0.27 12.17
N GLY A 118 -6.17 1.58 12.23
CA GLY A 118 -6.84 2.33 11.16
C GLY A 118 -6.10 2.24 9.83
N LYS A 119 -4.76 2.36 9.86
CA LYS A 119 -3.89 2.17 8.69
C LYS A 119 -4.00 0.75 8.12
N ALA A 120 -3.95 -0.27 8.98
CA ALA A 120 -4.11 -1.66 8.56
C ALA A 120 -5.50 -1.93 7.94
N ASN A 121 -6.57 -1.34 8.47
CA ASN A 121 -7.91 -1.45 7.93
C ASN A 121 -8.07 -0.77 6.56
N GLN A 122 -7.44 0.39 6.36
CA GLN A 122 -7.42 1.03 5.04
C GLN A 122 -6.69 0.17 4.00
N LEU A 123 -5.52 -0.37 4.35
CA LEU A 123 -4.78 -1.28 3.47
C LEU A 123 -5.60 -2.54 3.16
N SER A 124 -6.30 -3.09 4.14
CA SER A 124 -7.20 -4.25 3.96
C SER A 124 -8.32 -3.98 2.96
N THR A 125 -8.86 -2.76 2.96
CA THR A 125 -9.86 -2.33 1.98
C THR A 125 -9.26 -2.30 0.57
N MET A 126 -8.04 -1.77 0.41
CA MET A 126 -7.36 -1.73 -0.90
C MET A 126 -7.05 -3.14 -1.44
N ILE A 127 -6.64 -4.08 -0.58
CA ILE A 127 -6.44 -5.49 -0.97
C ILE A 127 -7.75 -6.10 -1.47
N ARG A 128 -8.85 -5.88 -0.72
CA ARG A 128 -10.17 -6.40 -1.08
C ARG A 128 -10.66 -5.82 -2.42
N GLN A 129 -10.35 -4.56 -2.72
CA GLN A 129 -10.63 -3.94 -4.02
C GLN A 129 -9.81 -4.54 -5.16
N ASN A 130 -8.60 -5.05 -4.90
CA ASN A 130 -7.77 -5.74 -5.89
C ASN A 130 -8.22 -7.19 -6.18
N LEU A 131 -9.21 -7.74 -5.46
CA LEU A 131 -9.62 -9.15 -5.59
C LEU A 131 -9.94 -9.57 -7.05
N PRO A 132 -10.68 -8.79 -7.87
CA PRO A 132 -10.93 -9.18 -9.26
C PRO A 132 -9.65 -9.31 -10.09
N ALA A 133 -8.67 -8.41 -9.89
CA ALA A 133 -7.37 -8.46 -10.55
C ALA A 133 -6.52 -9.63 -10.04
N ALA A 134 -6.57 -9.91 -8.73
CA ALA A 134 -5.91 -11.07 -8.13
C ALA A 134 -6.43 -12.39 -8.73
N MET A 135 -7.74 -12.52 -8.98
CA MET A 135 -8.34 -13.67 -9.66
C MET A 135 -7.85 -13.84 -11.11
N GLN A 136 -7.31 -12.78 -11.73
CA GLN A 136 -6.70 -12.78 -13.05
C GLN A 136 -5.16 -12.96 -13.01
N GLY A 137 -4.59 -13.30 -11.85
CA GLY A 137 -3.15 -13.55 -11.68
C GLY A 137 -2.35 -12.33 -11.21
N MET A 138 -2.98 -11.17 -11.02
CA MET A 138 -2.33 -9.95 -10.49
C MET A 138 -2.43 -9.89 -8.96
N VAL A 139 -2.00 -10.98 -8.30
CA VAL A 139 -2.04 -11.10 -6.85
C VAL A 139 -1.05 -10.10 -6.21
N VAL A 140 -1.50 -9.42 -5.16
CA VAL A 140 -0.68 -8.53 -4.33
C VAL A 140 -0.89 -8.93 -2.87
N ILE A 141 0.20 -9.23 -2.17
CA ILE A 141 0.17 -9.60 -0.75
C ILE A 141 1.12 -8.66 0.00
N PRO A 142 0.58 -7.67 0.74
CA PRO A 142 1.37 -6.77 1.56
C PRO A 142 1.60 -7.31 2.97
N LEU A 143 2.76 -7.00 3.53
CA LEU A 143 3.12 -7.19 4.93
C LEU A 143 3.30 -5.80 5.54
N PHE A 144 2.35 -5.39 6.37
CA PHE A 144 2.36 -4.07 7.00
C PHE A 144 2.96 -4.15 8.40
N ALA A 145 3.78 -3.18 8.76
CA ALA A 145 4.32 -3.05 10.10
C ALA A 145 4.46 -1.59 10.51
N GLY A 146 4.35 -1.32 11.81
CA GLY A 146 4.60 0.01 12.33
C GLY A 146 4.81 0.03 13.83
N PHE A 147 5.24 1.19 14.31
CA PHE A 147 5.39 1.48 15.72
C PHE A 147 4.16 2.23 16.23
N ASP A 148 3.54 1.68 17.26
CA ASP A 148 2.45 2.32 17.98
C ASP A 148 3.07 3.30 19.00
N THR A 149 2.91 4.59 18.75
CA THR A 149 3.49 5.67 19.57
C THR A 149 2.81 5.80 20.94
N GLU A 150 1.53 5.44 21.05
CA GLU A 150 0.79 5.45 22.32
C GLU A 150 1.23 4.29 23.20
N ARG A 151 1.33 3.09 22.61
CA ARG A 151 1.72 1.86 23.32
C ARG A 151 3.23 1.66 23.43
N LYS A 152 4.03 2.50 22.77
CA LYS A 152 5.50 2.40 22.65
C LYS A 152 5.96 1.00 22.25
N SER A 153 5.32 0.41 21.25
CA SER A 153 5.63 -0.97 20.83
C SER A 153 5.44 -1.17 19.33
N GLY A 154 6.26 -2.05 18.73
CA GLY A 154 6.10 -2.47 17.34
C GLY A 154 4.98 -3.50 17.16
N ALA A 155 4.26 -3.43 16.04
CA ALA A 155 3.32 -4.44 15.61
C ALA A 155 3.40 -4.63 14.08
N PHE A 156 2.99 -5.81 13.60
CA PHE A 156 2.86 -6.11 12.18
C PHE A 156 1.62 -6.95 11.93
N SER A 157 1.09 -6.88 10.71
CA SER A 157 -0.07 -7.64 10.25
C SER A 157 0.20 -8.19 8.85
N ASN A 158 -0.08 -9.48 8.66
CA ASN A 158 -0.17 -10.09 7.34
C ASN A 158 -1.63 -10.08 6.89
N THR A 159 -2.05 -9.02 6.21
CA THR A 159 -3.40 -9.01 5.66
C THR A 159 -3.42 -9.94 4.44
N THR A 160 -3.86 -11.18 4.65
CA THR A 160 -3.97 -12.22 3.61
C THR A 160 -5.42 -12.42 3.24
#